data_AF-W0DDX0-F1
#
_entry.id   AF-W0DDX0-F1
#
_cell.length_a   1.000
_cell.length_b   1.000
_cell.length_c   1.000
_cell.angle_alpha   90.00
_cell.angle_beta   90.00
_cell.angle_gamma   90.00
#
_symmetry.space_group_name_H-M   'P 1'
#
loop_
_entity.id
_entity.type
_entity.pdbx_description
1 polymer ?
#
loop_
_entity_poly.entity_id
_entity_poly.type
_entity_poly.pdbx_seq_one_letter_code
_entity_poly.pdbx_strand_id
1 'polypeptide(L)'
;MMDYRELLIRFAEGRETPQEREFIKNSIAKFIRQARKDEIFRRNWGDDYLEDVLSELRKTMILQKSLIEEKSFISWRYFLSIVRSCVEEFYSKIRPSEEIPYEVAKPKTEQDERDIEETKIFAYEDRVEEKAEGPEFYEVMLDLMDKKDYPVVCYYLCKEVQKNCNKPKVISEANLYKRWERFKKKLKDHLPYEPSADAVKYFIDRFLSEICQRQGYI
;
A
#
# COMPACT_ATOMS: atom_id res chain seq x y z
N MET A 1 -17.77 2.79 -7.26
CA MET A 1 -16.66 1.84 -7.27
C MET A 1 -16.01 1.95 -8.64
N MET A 2 -14.76 2.40 -8.75
CA MET A 2 -14.08 2.50 -10.05
C MET A 2 -13.61 1.12 -10.51
N ASP A 3 -13.71 0.86 -11.81
CA ASP A 3 -13.14 -0.33 -12.46
C ASP A 3 -11.78 0.03 -13.06
N TYR A 4 -10.74 -0.71 -12.68
CA TYR A 4 -9.37 -0.49 -13.13
C TYR A 4 -8.97 -1.39 -14.30
N ARG A 5 -9.89 -2.19 -14.84
CA ARG A 5 -9.63 -3.10 -15.95
C ARG A 5 -9.13 -2.37 -17.19
N GLU A 6 -9.88 -1.36 -17.66
CA GLU A 6 -9.49 -0.58 -18.85
C GLU A 6 -8.19 0.22 -18.64
N LEU A 7 -7.91 0.64 -17.40
CA LEU A 7 -6.65 1.28 -17.05
C LEU A 7 -5.49 0.31 -17.31
N LEU A 8 -5.57 -0.92 -16.79
CA LEU A 8 -4.51 -1.92 -16.92
C LEU A 8 -4.32 -2.38 -18.37
N ILE A 9 -5.41 -2.54 -19.13
CA ILE A 9 -5.35 -2.87 -20.57
C ILE A 9 -4.63 -1.76 -21.35
N ARG A 10 -5.06 -0.50 -21.17
CA ARG A 10 -4.42 0.64 -21.85
C ARG A 10 -2.95 0.78 -21.46
N PHE A 11 -2.63 0.57 -20.18
CA PHE A 11 -1.26 0.61 -19.70
C PHE A 11 -0.39 -0.50 -20.31
N ALA A 12 -0.92 -1.72 -20.46
CA ALA A 12 -0.22 -2.81 -21.15
C ALA A 12 0.09 -2.47 -22.61
N GLU A 13 -0.81 -1.77 -23.29
CA GLU A 13 -0.68 -1.41 -24.70
C GLU A 13 0.12 -0.12 -24.94
N GLY A 14 0.54 0.59 -23.88
CA GLY A 14 1.17 1.89 -23.99
C GLY A 14 0.22 3.00 -24.48
N ARG A 15 -1.09 2.81 -24.29
CA ARG A 15 -2.18 3.73 -24.67
C ARG A 15 -2.74 4.51 -23.48
N GLU A 16 -2.08 4.45 -22.32
CA GLU A 16 -2.47 5.21 -21.14
C GLU A 16 -2.27 6.72 -21.33
N THR A 17 -3.10 7.51 -20.67
CA THR A 17 -2.91 8.95 -20.58
C THR A 17 -1.76 9.30 -19.61
N PRO A 18 -1.14 10.50 -19.71
CA PRO A 18 -0.14 10.94 -18.74
C PRO A 18 -0.64 10.92 -17.29
N GLN A 19 -1.92 11.22 -17.05
CA GLN A 19 -2.52 11.18 -15.71
C GLN A 19 -2.63 9.75 -15.18
N GLU A 20 -2.98 8.80 -16.04
CA GLU A 20 -3.08 7.37 -15.69
C GLU A 20 -1.71 6.76 -15.40
N ARG A 21 -0.69 7.10 -16.19
CA ARG A 21 0.70 6.71 -15.92
C ARG A 21 1.16 7.23 -14.57
N GLU A 22 0.94 8.51 -14.32
CA GLU A 22 1.32 9.17 -13.07
C GLU A 22 0.56 8.60 -11.87
N PHE A 23 -0.70 8.21 -12.06
CA PHE A 23 -1.49 7.52 -11.05
C PHE A 23 -0.89 6.16 -10.65
N ILE A 24 -0.51 5.34 -11.64
CA ILE A 24 0.13 4.03 -11.39
C ILE A 24 1.49 4.23 -10.72
N LYS A 25 2.30 5.17 -11.22
CA LYS A 25 3.61 5.51 -10.64
C LYS A 25 3.49 5.99 -9.19
N ASN A 26 2.51 6.83 -8.88
CA ASN A 26 2.26 7.26 -7.51
C ASN A 26 1.78 6.12 -6.60
N SER A 27 1.03 5.15 -7.15
CA SER A 27 0.62 3.96 -6.41
C SER A 27 1.83 3.10 -6.02
N ILE A 28 2.79 2.93 -6.93
CA ILE A 28 4.07 2.27 -6.66
C ILE A 28 4.86 3.03 -5.59
N ALA A 29 5.07 4.33 -5.79
CA ALA A 29 5.85 5.17 -4.87
C ALA A 29 5.26 5.17 -3.45
N LYS A 30 3.92 5.21 -3.34
CA LYS A 30 3.22 5.16 -2.06
C LYS A 30 3.47 3.84 -1.32
N PHE A 31 3.40 2.72 -2.03
CA PHE A 31 3.68 1.41 -1.44
C PHE A 31 5.14 1.30 -0.95
N ILE A 32 6.11 1.72 -1.76
CA ILE A 32 7.55 1.67 -1.41
C ILE A 32 7.87 2.53 -0.17
N ARG A 33 7.28 3.74 -0.08
CA ARG A 33 7.45 4.63 1.09
C ARG A 33 6.87 4.02 2.35
N GLN A 34 5.69 3.40 2.28
CA GLN A 34 5.06 2.75 3.43
C GLN A 34 5.84 1.54 3.94
N ALA A 35 6.39 0.74 3.01
CA ALA A 35 7.29 -0.36 3.35
C ALA A 35 8.64 0.12 3.92
N ARG A 36 8.89 1.44 4.00
CA ARG A 36 10.16 2.05 4.39
C ARG A 36 11.35 1.56 3.55
N LYS A 37 11.11 1.22 2.29
CA LYS A 37 12.11 0.70 1.35
C LYS A 37 12.68 1.78 0.41
N ASP A 38 12.16 3.01 0.45
CA ASP A 38 12.52 4.09 -0.49
C ASP A 38 14.04 4.33 -0.59
N GLU A 39 14.74 4.40 0.54
CA GLU A 39 16.21 4.55 0.56
C GLU A 39 16.95 3.34 -0.04
N ILE A 40 16.43 2.13 0.20
CA ILE A 40 17.00 0.89 -0.34
C ILE A 40 16.85 0.87 -1.86
N PHE A 41 15.69 1.26 -2.37
CA PHE A 41 15.45 1.35 -3.81
C PHE A 41 16.38 2.39 -4.46
N ARG A 42 16.47 3.61 -3.91
CA ARG A 42 17.38 4.64 -4.44
C ARG A 42 18.84 4.21 -4.42
N ARG A 43 19.28 3.53 -3.36
CA ARG A 43 20.66 3.05 -3.26
C ARG A 43 21.00 2.00 -4.31
N ASN A 44 20.06 1.11 -4.66
CA ASN A 44 20.33 0.00 -5.57
C ASN A 44 20.08 0.33 -7.05
N TRP A 45 19.12 1.21 -7.36
CA TRP A 45 18.73 1.51 -8.75
C TRP A 45 18.78 3.01 -9.11
N GLY A 46 19.19 3.88 -8.19
CA GLY A 46 19.28 5.32 -8.43
C GLY A 46 17.95 6.06 -8.22
N ASP A 47 17.93 7.37 -8.48
CA ASP A 47 16.78 8.23 -8.22
C ASP A 47 15.57 7.96 -9.14
N ASP A 48 15.81 7.35 -10.30
CA ASP A 48 14.78 7.03 -11.30
C ASP A 48 14.17 5.62 -11.13
N TYR A 49 14.44 4.93 -10.02
CA TYR A 49 13.99 3.56 -9.76
C TYR A 49 12.48 3.34 -9.98
N LEU A 50 11.66 4.39 -9.81
CA LEU A 50 10.22 4.32 -10.04
C LEU A 50 9.87 4.03 -11.50
N GLU A 51 10.66 4.52 -12.47
CA GLU A 51 10.47 4.22 -13.88
C GLU A 51 10.84 2.77 -14.22
N ASP A 52 11.86 2.22 -13.53
CA ASP A 52 12.24 0.82 -13.69
C ASP A 52 11.15 -0.13 -13.16
N VAL A 53 10.63 0.15 -11.97
CA VAL A 53 9.51 -0.61 -11.38
C VAL A 53 8.26 -0.48 -12.25
N LEU A 54 7.98 0.71 -12.77
CA LEU A 54 6.84 0.94 -13.67
C LEU A 54 6.99 0.17 -14.99
N SER A 55 8.21 0.05 -15.52
CA SER A 55 8.51 -0.71 -16.73
C SER A 55 8.34 -2.21 -16.52
N GLU A 56 8.76 -2.73 -15.36
CA GLU A 56 8.55 -4.13 -14.98
C GLU A 56 7.06 -4.43 -14.77
N LEU A 57 6.32 -3.53 -14.12
CA LEU A 57 4.87 -3.64 -14.02
C LEU A 57 4.22 -3.71 -15.41
N ARG A 58 4.64 -2.86 -16.35
CA ARG A 58 4.13 -2.89 -17.73
C ARG A 58 4.41 -4.22 -18.40
N LYS A 59 5.63 -4.74 -18.27
CA LYS A 59 6.00 -6.06 -18.82
C LYS A 59 5.07 -7.15 -18.28
N THR A 60 4.81 -7.16 -16.98
CA THR A 60 3.87 -8.11 -16.37
C THR A 60 2.45 -7.93 -16.92
N MET A 61 1.97 -6.69 -17.10
CA MET A 61 0.64 -6.44 -17.68
C MET A 61 0.54 -6.86 -19.15
N ILE A 62 1.60 -6.73 -19.94
CA ILE A 62 1.64 -7.23 -21.33
C ILE A 62 1.50 -8.75 -21.34
N LEU A 63 2.26 -9.45 -20.50
CA LEU A 63 2.22 -10.92 -20.43
C LEU A 63 0.87 -11.45 -19.95
N GLN A 64 0.19 -10.70 -19.07
CA GLN A 64 -1.07 -11.11 -18.43
C GLN A 64 -2.30 -10.45 -19.07
N LYS A 65 -2.14 -9.80 -20.23
CA LYS A 65 -3.19 -9.00 -20.86
C LYS A 65 -4.47 -9.81 -21.12
N SER A 66 -4.34 -11.03 -21.64
CA SER A 66 -5.48 -11.91 -21.93
C SER A 66 -6.31 -12.21 -20.67
N LEU A 67 -5.65 -12.50 -19.54
CA LEU A 67 -6.34 -12.76 -18.27
C LEU A 67 -7.04 -11.52 -17.72
N ILE A 68 -6.48 -10.33 -17.95
CA ILE A 68 -7.11 -9.06 -17.58
C ILE A 68 -8.35 -8.80 -18.47
N GLU A 69 -8.26 -9.12 -19.76
CA GLU A 69 -9.37 -9.01 -20.71
C GLU A 69 -10.53 -9.95 -20.34
N GLU A 70 -10.24 -11.15 -19.83
CA GLU A 70 -11.26 -12.12 -19.39
C GLU A 70 -12.01 -11.70 -18.11
N LYS A 71 -11.40 -10.88 -17.26
CA LYS A 71 -12.07 -10.40 -16.03
C LYS A 71 -13.18 -9.42 -16.37
N SER A 72 -14.34 -9.56 -15.74
CA SER A 72 -15.45 -8.62 -15.91
C SER A 72 -15.24 -7.29 -15.17
N PHE A 73 -14.45 -7.31 -14.09
CA PHE A 73 -14.24 -6.16 -13.22
C PHE A 73 -12.91 -6.30 -12.48
N ILE A 74 -12.17 -5.20 -12.33
CA ILE A 74 -10.98 -5.13 -11.47
C ILE A 74 -11.20 -4.09 -10.39
N SER A 75 -11.28 -4.57 -9.16
CA SER A 75 -11.40 -3.72 -7.97
C SER A 75 -10.09 -2.98 -7.67
N TRP A 76 -10.19 -1.90 -6.91
CA TRP A 76 -9.03 -1.19 -6.40
C TRP A 76 -8.08 -2.10 -5.60
N ARG A 77 -8.63 -3.00 -4.77
CA ARG A 77 -7.84 -3.96 -3.97
C ARG A 77 -7.03 -4.89 -4.86
N TYR A 78 -7.65 -5.39 -5.93
CA TYR A 78 -6.97 -6.25 -6.89
C TYR A 78 -5.87 -5.49 -7.63
N PHE A 79 -6.14 -4.26 -8.07
CA PHE A 79 -5.12 -3.38 -8.66
C PHE A 79 -3.91 -3.19 -7.72
N LEU A 80 -4.15 -2.89 -6.44
CA LEU A 80 -3.07 -2.75 -5.48
C LEU A 80 -2.29 -4.03 -5.21
N SER A 81 -2.97 -5.18 -5.21
CA SER A 81 -2.33 -6.49 -5.10
C SER A 81 -1.33 -6.70 -6.24
N ILE A 82 -1.69 -6.34 -7.47
CA ILE A 82 -0.79 -6.38 -8.63
C ILE A 82 0.43 -5.48 -8.39
N VAL A 83 0.20 -4.23 -7.98
CA VAL A 83 1.29 -3.26 -7.71
C VAL A 83 2.23 -3.79 -6.64
N ARG A 84 1.69 -4.29 -5.52
CA ARG A 84 2.45 -4.87 -4.41
C ARG A 84 3.28 -6.06 -4.86
N SER A 85 2.67 -7.00 -5.58
CA SER A 85 3.37 -8.17 -6.11
C SER A 85 4.54 -7.77 -6.99
N CYS A 86 4.32 -6.80 -7.89
CA CYS A 86 5.39 -6.29 -8.76
C CYS A 86 6.53 -5.64 -7.99
N VAL A 87 6.23 -4.84 -6.95
CA VAL A 87 7.26 -4.18 -6.13
C VAL A 87 8.06 -5.21 -5.34
N GLU A 88 7.41 -6.20 -4.73
CA GLU A 88 8.10 -7.24 -3.97
C GLU A 88 8.96 -8.14 -4.87
N GLU A 89 8.46 -8.48 -6.06
CA GLU A 89 9.25 -9.20 -7.06
C GLU A 89 10.47 -8.36 -7.49
N PHE A 90 10.27 -7.07 -7.80
CA PHE A 90 11.36 -6.17 -8.14
C PHE A 90 12.38 -6.05 -7.00
N TYR A 91 11.91 -5.96 -5.75
CA TYR A 91 12.76 -5.91 -4.57
C TYR A 91 13.55 -7.20 -4.36
N SER A 92 12.98 -8.36 -4.68
CA SER A 92 13.68 -9.65 -4.57
C SER A 92 14.88 -9.77 -5.51
N LYS A 93 14.92 -8.99 -6.60
CA LYS A 93 16.07 -8.90 -7.52
C LYS A 93 17.29 -8.21 -6.89
N ILE A 94 17.14 -7.55 -5.73
CA ILE A 94 18.29 -7.16 -4.91
C ILE A 94 18.96 -8.46 -4.48
N ARG A 95 20.01 -8.86 -5.19
CA ARG A 95 20.92 -9.87 -4.67
C ARG A 95 21.38 -9.39 -3.31
N PRO A 96 21.33 -10.23 -2.24
CA PRO A 96 22.20 -10.00 -1.12
C PRO A 96 23.60 -9.86 -1.72
N SER A 97 24.29 -8.75 -1.45
CA SER A 97 25.71 -8.68 -1.74
C SER A 97 26.40 -9.70 -0.85
N GLU A 98 26.37 -10.98 -1.23
CA GLU A 98 27.47 -11.85 -0.88
C GLU A 98 28.68 -11.21 -1.56
N GLU A 99 29.54 -10.60 -0.75
CA GLU A 99 30.88 -10.25 -1.17
C GLU A 99 31.55 -11.54 -1.63
N ILE A 100 31.42 -11.85 -2.93
CA ILE A 100 32.11 -12.98 -3.53
C ILE A 100 33.60 -12.64 -3.40
N PRO A 101 34.39 -13.41 -2.61
CA PRO A 101 35.81 -13.14 -2.48
C PRO A 101 36.43 -13.12 -3.89
N TYR A 102 37.32 -12.17 -4.15
CA TYR A 102 37.97 -11.99 -5.46
C TYR A 102 38.60 -13.29 -6.01
N GLU A 103 38.91 -14.25 -5.15
CA GLU A 103 39.41 -15.57 -5.52
C GLU A 103 38.42 -16.47 -6.27
N VAL A 104 37.10 -16.26 -6.12
CA VAL A 104 36.04 -17.01 -6.83
C VAL A 104 35.72 -16.38 -8.20
N ALA A 105 36.14 -15.12 -8.43
CA ALA A 105 35.95 -14.38 -9.67
C ALA A 105 36.98 -14.72 -10.77
N LYS A 106 37.73 -15.83 -10.63
CA LYS A 106 38.50 -16.36 -11.75
C LYS A 106 37.52 -16.93 -12.79
N PRO A 107 37.65 -16.58 -14.07
CA PRO A 107 36.79 -17.12 -15.11
C PRO A 107 36.97 -18.63 -15.15
N LYS A 108 35.94 -19.37 -14.72
CA LYS A 108 35.83 -20.79 -15.05
C LYS A 108 35.59 -20.88 -16.55
N THR A 109 36.45 -21.64 -17.21
CA THR A 109 36.40 -21.98 -18.63
C THR A 109 35.04 -22.50 -19.05
N GLU A 110 34.71 -22.26 -20.33
CA GLU A 110 33.49 -22.65 -21.03
C GLU A 110 33.08 -24.10 -20.78
N GLN A 111 32.17 -24.32 -19.83
CA GLN A 111 31.23 -25.44 -19.73
C GLN A 111 30.60 -25.35 -18.35
N ASP A 112 29.41 -24.74 -18.26
CA ASP A 112 28.38 -25.26 -17.38
C ASP A 112 27.03 -24.69 -17.79
N GLU A 113 26.07 -25.59 -17.86
CA GLU A 113 24.80 -25.48 -18.54
C GLU A 113 23.87 -24.50 -17.83
N ARG A 114 23.05 -23.81 -18.63
CA ARG A 114 21.97 -22.96 -18.12
C ARG A 114 20.85 -23.86 -17.63
N ASP A 115 20.70 -24.00 -16.31
CA ASP A 115 19.41 -24.36 -15.73
C ASP A 115 18.61 -23.08 -15.49
N ILE A 116 17.58 -22.89 -16.31
CA ILE A 116 16.53 -21.92 -16.07
C ILE A 116 15.55 -22.59 -15.11
N GLU A 117 15.65 -22.27 -13.82
CA GLU A 117 14.54 -22.55 -12.90
C GLU A 117 13.37 -21.65 -13.26
N GLU A 118 12.35 -22.23 -13.89
CA GLU A 118 11.00 -21.67 -13.88
C GLU A 118 10.48 -21.69 -12.43
N THR A 119 10.74 -20.63 -11.68
CA THR A 119 10.10 -20.42 -10.38
C THR A 119 8.61 -20.20 -10.59
N LYS A 120 7.85 -21.26 -10.33
CA LYS A 120 6.39 -21.34 -10.21
C LYS A 120 5.83 -20.10 -9.48
N ILE A 121 5.17 -19.22 -10.24
CA ILE A 121 4.41 -18.05 -9.74
C ILE A 121 3.10 -18.47 -9.05
N PHE A 122 2.75 -19.75 -9.05
CA PHE A 122 1.49 -20.22 -8.48
C PHE A 122 1.72 -21.40 -7.54
N ALA A 123 1.88 -21.10 -6.25
CA ALA A 123 1.60 -22.04 -5.19
C ALA A 123 0.96 -21.28 -4.02
N TYR A 124 -0.25 -21.74 -3.67
CA TYR A 124 -1.11 -21.35 -2.55
C TYR A 124 -1.94 -20.08 -2.70
N GLU A 125 -3.13 -20.29 -3.30
CA GLU A 125 -4.38 -19.84 -2.67
C GLU A 125 -4.40 -20.31 -1.20
N ASP A 126 -3.84 -19.52 -0.29
CA ASP A 126 -4.30 -19.55 1.09
C ASP A 126 -5.29 -18.40 1.28
N ARG A 127 -6.48 -18.75 1.72
CA ARG A 127 -7.57 -17.87 2.12
C ARG A 127 -7.14 -16.98 3.31
N VAL A 128 -6.32 -15.96 3.07
CA VAL A 128 -5.91 -14.99 4.09
C VAL A 128 -6.81 -13.74 4.08
N GLU A 129 -7.72 -13.61 3.11
CA GLU A 129 -8.33 -12.34 2.72
C GLU A 129 -9.40 -11.70 3.64
N GLU A 130 -9.79 -12.25 4.80
CA GLU A 130 -10.85 -11.61 5.62
C GLU A 130 -10.56 -11.41 7.11
N LYS A 131 -9.48 -11.95 7.68
CA LYS A 131 -9.24 -11.85 9.14
C LYS A 131 -8.16 -10.86 9.58
N ALA A 132 -7.33 -10.35 8.67
CA ALA A 132 -6.16 -9.52 9.03
C ALA A 132 -6.30 -8.01 8.70
N GLU A 133 -7.28 -7.60 7.88
CA GLU A 133 -7.40 -6.19 7.44
C GLU A 133 -7.68 -5.24 8.62
N GLY A 134 -8.56 -5.62 9.56
CA GLY A 134 -8.93 -4.79 10.71
C GLY A 134 -7.74 -4.45 11.63
N PRO A 135 -6.98 -5.45 12.12
CA PRO A 135 -5.78 -5.20 12.91
C PRO A 135 -4.73 -4.37 12.18
N GLU A 136 -4.42 -4.67 10.91
CA GLU A 136 -3.44 -3.92 10.13
C GLU A 136 -3.88 -2.47 9.91
N PHE A 137 -5.16 -2.26 9.57
CA PHE A 137 -5.75 -0.93 9.43
C PHE A 137 -5.69 -0.15 10.75
N TYR A 138 -5.93 -0.81 11.89
CA TYR A 138 -5.84 -0.18 13.21
C TYR A 138 -4.42 0.35 13.49
N GLU A 139 -3.38 -0.44 13.23
CA GLU A 139 -1.99 -0.01 13.44
C GLU A 139 -1.62 1.15 12.50
N VAL A 140 -1.99 1.08 11.22
CA VAL A 140 -1.76 2.17 10.27
C VAL A 140 -2.44 3.46 10.73
N MET A 141 -3.67 3.37 11.24
CA MET A 141 -4.39 4.52 11.76
C MET A 141 -3.67 5.12 12.98
N LEU A 142 -3.14 4.30 13.88
CA LEU A 142 -2.37 4.77 15.04
C LEU A 142 -1.07 5.46 14.62
N ASP A 143 -0.33 4.91 13.65
CA ASP A 143 0.91 5.50 13.12
C ASP A 143 0.67 6.86 12.46
N LEU A 144 -0.52 7.08 11.89
CA LEU A 144 -0.90 8.35 11.27
C LEU A 144 -1.37 9.40 12.28
N MET A 145 -1.66 9.03 13.53
CA MET A 145 -2.18 9.94 14.55
C MET A 145 -1.12 10.27 15.60
N ASP A 146 -0.95 11.57 15.89
CA ASP A 146 -0.23 11.95 17.10
C ASP A 146 -1.15 11.80 18.31
N LYS A 147 -0.60 11.61 19.52
CA LYS A 147 -1.40 11.56 20.77
C LYS A 147 -2.30 12.78 20.98
N LYS A 148 -1.92 13.93 20.41
CA LYS A 148 -2.72 15.17 20.47
C LYS A 148 -3.97 15.13 19.59
N ASP A 149 -4.04 14.18 18.65
CA ASP A 149 -5.15 14.02 17.73
C ASP A 149 -6.22 13.06 18.29
N TYR A 150 -5.85 12.18 19.22
CA TYR A 150 -6.76 11.24 19.87
C TYR A 150 -8.03 11.89 20.44
N PRO A 151 -7.99 12.96 21.26
CA PRO A 151 -9.22 13.57 21.77
C PRO A 151 -10.11 14.17 20.66
N VAL A 152 -9.54 14.58 19.53
CA VAL A 152 -10.28 15.09 18.38
C VAL A 152 -10.98 13.94 17.65
N VAL A 153 -10.24 12.86 17.38
CA VAL A 153 -10.77 11.67 16.71
C VAL A 153 -11.84 11.01 17.57
N CYS A 154 -11.62 10.87 18.88
CA CYS A 154 -12.62 10.36 19.83
C CYS A 154 -13.92 11.17 19.80
N TYR A 155 -13.84 12.50 19.80
CA TYR A 155 -15.03 13.35 19.73
C TYR A 155 -15.82 13.14 18.43
N TYR A 156 -15.15 13.11 17.27
CA TYR A 156 -15.83 12.94 16.00
C TYR A 156 -16.39 11.52 15.83
N LEU A 157 -15.63 10.47 16.18
CA LEU A 157 -16.13 9.10 16.14
C LEU A 157 -17.32 8.90 17.08
N CYS A 158 -17.23 9.43 18.30
CA CYS A 158 -18.35 9.39 19.22
C CYS A 158 -19.57 10.13 18.65
N LYS A 159 -19.38 11.31 18.04
CA LYS A 159 -20.48 12.08 17.45
C LYS A 159 -21.19 11.31 16.32
N GLU A 160 -20.43 10.60 15.49
CA GLU A 160 -20.97 9.75 14.42
C GLU A 160 -21.72 8.53 14.96
N VAL A 161 -21.23 7.89 16.03
CA VAL A 161 -21.77 6.62 16.55
C VAL A 161 -22.85 6.81 17.62
N GLN A 162 -22.64 7.71 18.59
CA GLN A 162 -23.44 7.85 19.81
C GLN A 162 -24.23 9.17 19.90
N LYS A 163 -24.01 10.12 18.98
CA LYS A 163 -24.68 11.44 18.85
C LYS A 163 -24.57 12.41 20.05
N ASN A 164 -24.40 11.93 21.29
CA ASN A 164 -24.28 12.73 22.51
C ASN A 164 -22.86 12.68 23.06
N CYS A 165 -21.96 13.47 22.48
CA CYS A 165 -20.54 13.46 22.85
C CYS A 165 -20.09 14.84 23.29
N ASN A 166 -19.47 14.88 24.46
CA ASN A 166 -18.98 16.13 25.03
C ASN A 166 -17.71 16.56 24.32
N LYS A 167 -17.67 17.82 23.93
CA LYS A 167 -16.48 18.43 23.35
C LYS A 167 -15.32 18.39 24.37
N PRO A 168 -14.08 18.06 23.95
CA PRO A 168 -12.91 18.14 24.81
C PRO A 168 -12.73 19.56 25.38
N LYS A 169 -12.71 19.69 26.71
CA LYS A 169 -12.66 20.99 27.43
C LYS A 169 -11.43 21.84 27.09
N VAL A 170 -10.35 21.21 26.61
CA VAL A 170 -9.03 21.83 26.38
C VAL A 170 -8.88 22.40 24.96
N ILE A 171 -9.84 22.17 24.05
CA ILE A 171 -9.69 22.50 22.62
C ILE A 171 -10.81 23.45 22.18
N SER A 172 -10.45 24.57 21.53
CA SER A 172 -11.44 25.46 20.90
C SER A 172 -12.12 24.79 19.71
N GLU A 173 -13.33 25.20 19.36
CA GLU A 173 -14.11 24.56 18.28
C GLU A 173 -13.44 24.70 16.91
N ALA A 174 -12.89 25.89 16.64
CA ALA A 174 -12.11 26.15 15.44
C ALA A 174 -10.86 25.26 15.33
N ASN A 175 -10.17 24.99 16.46
CA ASN A 175 -8.99 24.13 16.45
C ASN A 175 -9.35 22.65 16.31
N LEU A 176 -10.47 22.23 16.90
CA LEU A 176 -11.00 20.88 16.79
C LEU A 176 -11.36 20.56 15.33
N TYR A 177 -12.09 21.47 14.67
CA TYR A 177 -12.40 21.34 13.24
C TYR A 177 -11.14 21.35 12.36
N LYS A 178 -10.22 22.30 12.55
CA LYS A 178 -8.98 22.38 11.76
C LYS A 178 -8.12 21.12 11.90
N ARG A 179 -8.04 20.55 13.10
CA ARG A 179 -7.30 19.30 13.34
C ARG A 179 -7.96 18.11 12.65
N TRP A 180 -9.29 18.02 12.71
CA TRP A 180 -10.03 16.97 12.02
C TRP A 180 -9.85 17.03 10.50
N GLU A 181 -9.97 18.20 9.88
CA GLU A 181 -9.75 18.35 8.44
C GLU A 181 -8.30 18.04 8.03
N ARG A 182 -7.31 18.43 8.84
CA ARG A 182 -5.90 18.04 8.61
C ARG A 182 -5.71 16.54 8.72
N PHE A 183 -6.36 15.90 9.69
CA PHE A 183 -6.30 14.46 9.85
C PHE A 183 -6.95 13.73 8.67
N LYS A 184 -8.14 14.14 8.23
CA LYS A 184 -8.76 13.60 6.99
C LYS A 184 -7.86 13.74 5.77
N LYS A 185 -7.20 14.91 5.63
CA LYS A 185 -6.25 15.13 4.55
C LYS A 185 -5.06 14.16 4.68
N LYS A 186 -4.49 14.01 5.87
CA LYS A 186 -3.41 13.05 6.15
C LYS A 186 -3.84 11.62 5.82
N LEU A 187 -5.05 11.23 6.20
CA LEU A 187 -5.65 9.94 5.84
C LEU A 187 -5.75 9.79 4.33
N LYS A 188 -6.34 10.76 3.61
CA LYS A 188 -6.47 10.69 2.15
C LYS A 188 -5.10 10.57 1.45
N ASP A 189 -4.12 11.31 1.93
CA ASP A 189 -2.77 11.33 1.35
C ASP A 189 -2.03 10.00 1.64
N HIS A 190 -2.23 9.41 2.82
CA HIS A 190 -1.45 8.26 3.30
C HIS A 190 -2.16 6.90 3.25
N LEU A 191 -3.50 6.82 3.18
CA LEU A 191 -4.21 5.55 3.06
C LEU A 191 -4.16 5.05 1.61
N PRO A 192 -3.56 3.88 1.35
CA PRO A 192 -3.41 3.36 0.00
C PRO A 192 -4.72 2.77 -0.51
N TYR A 193 -5.68 2.44 0.34
CA TYR A 193 -6.96 1.90 -0.06
C TYR A 193 -8.12 2.46 0.74
N GLU A 194 -9.32 2.34 0.18
CA GLU A 194 -10.56 2.52 0.90
C GLU A 194 -10.78 1.26 1.76
N PRO A 195 -10.68 1.36 3.10
CA PRO A 195 -10.80 0.21 4.00
C PRO A 195 -12.18 -0.42 3.90
N SER A 196 -12.27 -1.73 4.16
CA SER A 196 -13.57 -2.41 4.22
C SER A 196 -14.42 -1.83 5.35
N ALA A 197 -15.74 -1.93 5.20
CA ALA A 197 -16.65 -1.54 6.27
C ALA A 197 -16.31 -2.27 7.60
N ASP A 198 -15.86 -3.52 7.53
CA ASP A 198 -15.45 -4.31 8.68
C ASP A 198 -14.13 -3.82 9.30
N ALA A 199 -13.13 -3.43 8.49
CA ALA A 199 -11.90 -2.83 8.99
C ALA A 199 -12.16 -1.47 9.66
N VAL A 200 -13.03 -0.64 9.07
CA VAL A 200 -13.46 0.63 9.65
C VAL A 200 -14.19 0.39 10.97
N LYS A 201 -15.13 -0.56 11.00
CA LYS A 201 -15.87 -0.91 12.22
C LYS A 201 -14.94 -1.42 13.31
N TYR A 202 -14.02 -2.33 12.97
CA TYR A 202 -12.99 -2.83 13.89
C TYR A 202 -12.16 -1.69 14.48
N PHE A 203 -11.72 -0.75 13.65
CA PHE A 203 -10.99 0.42 14.12
C PHE A 203 -11.83 1.26 15.07
N ILE A 204 -13.08 1.58 14.72
CA ILE A 204 -13.97 2.40 15.54
C ILE A 204 -14.21 1.74 16.90
N ASP A 205 -14.60 0.46 16.92
CA ASP A 205 -14.91 -0.27 18.14
C ASP A 205 -13.70 -0.35 19.07
N ARG A 206 -12.53 -0.69 18.50
CA ARG A 206 -11.29 -0.82 19.25
C ARG A 206 -10.76 0.53 19.74
N PHE A 207 -10.77 1.56 18.90
CA PHE A 207 -10.26 2.89 19.25
C PHE A 207 -11.14 3.56 20.31
N LEU A 208 -12.46 3.44 20.21
CA LEU A 208 -13.39 3.95 21.22
C LEU A 208 -13.19 3.26 22.58
N SER A 209 -13.04 1.93 22.60
CA SER A 209 -12.85 1.15 23.84
C SER A 209 -11.46 1.32 24.45
N GLU A 210 -10.40 1.11 23.66
CA GLU A 210 -9.03 1.02 24.17
C GLU A 210 -8.36 2.38 24.38
N ILE A 211 -8.80 3.42 23.67
CA ILE A 211 -8.20 4.76 23.76
C ILE A 211 -9.21 5.74 24.33
N CYS A 212 -10.37 5.93 23.69
CA CYS A 212 -11.27 7.01 24.07
C CYS A 212 -11.85 6.84 25.49
N GLN A 213 -12.34 5.65 25.84
CA GLN A 213 -12.87 5.35 27.17
C GLN A 213 -11.75 5.21 28.21
N ARG A 214 -10.69 4.44 27.92
CA ARG A 214 -9.59 4.22 28.88
C ARG A 214 -8.84 5.50 29.26
N GLN A 215 -8.71 6.46 28.34
CA GLN A 215 -8.03 7.73 28.59
C GLN A 215 -8.99 8.84 29.04
N GLY A 216 -10.29 8.55 29.18
CA GLY A 216 -11.30 9.48 29.69
C GLY A 216 -11.60 10.64 28.73
N TYR A 217 -11.51 10.40 27.41
CA TYR A 217 -11.89 11.39 26.40
C TYR A 217 -13.39 11.43 26.13
N ILE A 218 -14.09 10.31 26.37
CA ILE A 218 -15.55 10.15 26.29
C ILE A 218 -16.07 9.36 27.48
#